data_AF-A0A1Q2M2H5-F1
#
_entry.id   AF-A0A1Q2M2H5-F1
#
_cell.length_a   1.000
_cell.length_b   1.000
_cell.length_c   1.000
_cell.angle_alpha   90.00
_cell.angle_beta   90.00
_cell.angle_gamma   90.00
#
_symmetry.space_group_name_H-M   'P 1'
#
loop_
_entity.id
_entity.type
_entity.pdbx_description
1 polymer ?
#
loop_
_entity_poly.entity_id
_entity_poly.type
_entity_poly.pdbx_seq_one_letter_code
_entity_poly.pdbx_strand_id
1 'polypeptide(L)'
;MTPLLAFSQEDNGTLEDQVVAEDSAAIEDEISGFNIDQTITRTGHDFARYMSEYRNLNYPDSDYNLTIQERPSARWGNLIWITYNNKTVFRRFISPSTNNIRQLAEEASQMIHEMVLQEKVRAAFTDHFDLGKDEL
;
A
#
# COMPACT_ATOMS: atom_id res chain seq x y z
N MET A 1 67.36 8.28 18.73
CA MET A 1 65.94 8.06 19.09
C MET A 1 65.14 8.00 17.80
N THR A 2 64.63 6.81 17.50
CA THR A 2 63.66 6.40 16.48
C THR A 2 62.46 7.37 16.36
N PRO A 3 61.82 7.51 15.18
CA PRO A 3 60.97 8.65 14.80
C PRO A 3 59.52 8.48 15.27
N LEU A 4 58.72 9.55 15.24
CA LEU A 4 57.26 9.44 15.33
C LEU A 4 56.58 10.37 14.33
N LEU A 5 55.88 9.74 13.39
CA LEU A 5 54.91 10.33 12.49
C LEU A 5 53.81 11.04 13.28
N ALA A 6 53.45 12.26 12.87
CA ALA A 6 52.16 12.85 13.19
C ALA A 6 51.22 12.63 11.99
N PHE A 7 50.33 11.67 12.21
CA PHE A 7 49.10 11.27 11.53
C PHE A 7 48.51 12.24 10.48
N SER A 8 48.17 11.68 9.32
CA SER A 8 47.13 12.20 8.41
C SER A 8 45.85 12.48 9.19
N GLN A 9 45.23 13.62 8.94
CA GLN A 9 43.82 13.81 9.29
C GLN A 9 42.98 13.09 8.24
N GLU A 10 42.43 11.95 8.65
CA GLU A 10 41.28 11.30 8.03
C GLU A 10 40.09 12.27 8.12
N ASP A 11 39.50 12.62 6.98
CA ASP A 11 38.10 13.06 6.93
C ASP A 11 37.35 12.01 6.12
N ASN A 12 37.15 10.87 6.78
CA ASN A 12 36.24 9.82 6.38
C ASN A 12 34.86 10.17 6.95
N GLY A 13 34.02 10.78 6.12
CA GLY A 13 32.70 11.24 6.51
C GLY A 13 31.73 11.31 5.34
N THR A 14 31.59 10.22 4.59
CA THR A 14 30.47 10.06 3.65
C THR A 14 29.91 8.64 3.74
N LEU A 15 29.13 8.43 4.78
CA LEU A 15 28.15 7.36 4.98
C LEU A 15 27.00 8.12 5.70
N GLU A 16 25.72 8.11 5.35
CA GLU A 16 24.86 7.03 4.87
C GLU A 16 23.65 7.72 4.21
N ASP A 17 23.38 7.50 2.91
CA ASP A 17 22.07 7.89 2.35
C ASP A 17 21.65 7.05 1.12
N GLN A 18 22.12 5.79 1.03
CA GLN A 18 21.89 4.99 -0.18
C GLN A 18 21.35 3.56 0.01
N VAL A 19 20.85 3.15 1.19
CA VAL A 19 20.43 1.74 1.38
C VAL A 19 18.98 1.50 1.82
N VAL A 20 18.13 2.52 1.93
CA VAL A 20 16.77 2.34 2.49
C VAL A 20 15.66 2.07 1.45
N ALA A 21 15.91 2.30 0.16
CA ALA A 21 14.87 2.15 -0.86
C ALA A 21 14.68 0.69 -1.34
N GLU A 22 15.76 -0.09 -1.43
CA GLU A 22 15.70 -1.43 -2.03
C GLU A 22 15.21 -2.50 -1.04
N ASP A 23 15.53 -2.36 0.24
CA ASP A 23 15.12 -3.31 1.30
C ASP A 23 13.60 -3.23 1.58
N SER A 24 13.01 -2.04 1.48
CA SER A 24 11.58 -1.83 1.70
C SER A 24 10.71 -2.60 0.71
N ALA A 25 11.10 -2.62 -0.58
CA ALA A 25 10.36 -3.31 -1.63
C ALA A 25 10.47 -4.84 -1.52
N ALA A 26 11.62 -5.36 -1.10
CA ALA A 26 11.81 -6.79 -0.87
C ALA A 26 11.05 -7.29 0.37
N ILE A 27 10.95 -6.48 1.43
CA ILE A 27 10.19 -6.81 2.65
C ILE A 27 8.67 -6.80 2.39
N GLU A 28 8.18 -5.91 1.51
CA GLU A 28 6.76 -5.92 1.08
C GLU A 28 6.37 -7.21 0.36
N ASP A 29 7.32 -7.89 -0.30
CA ASP A 29 7.08 -9.14 -1.01
C ASP A 29 7.00 -10.35 -0.05
N GLU A 30 7.68 -10.29 1.10
CA GLU A 30 7.64 -11.35 2.13
C GLU A 30 6.42 -11.25 3.06
N ILE A 31 5.84 -10.05 3.20
CA ILE A 31 4.66 -9.80 4.03
C ILE A 31 3.47 -9.44 3.13
N SER A 32 2.62 -10.42 2.84
CA SER A 32 1.43 -10.22 2.00
C SER A 32 0.12 -10.52 2.74
N GLY A 33 -0.96 -9.91 2.26
CA GLY A 33 -2.32 -10.23 2.69
C GLY A 33 -2.85 -9.44 3.88
N PHE A 34 -2.20 -8.35 4.28
CA PHE A 34 -2.68 -7.50 5.39
C PHE A 34 -3.35 -6.20 4.90
N ASN A 35 -4.16 -5.62 5.80
CA ASN A 35 -4.85 -4.37 5.58
C ASN A 35 -4.30 -3.31 6.54
N ILE A 36 -3.87 -2.17 6.01
CA ILE A 36 -3.34 -1.05 6.77
C ILE A 36 -4.45 -0.02 6.95
N ASP A 37 -4.94 0.12 8.18
CA ASP A 37 -5.90 1.16 8.55
C ASP A 37 -5.16 2.47 8.90
N GLN A 38 -5.30 3.49 8.06
CA GLN A 38 -4.87 4.87 8.31
C GLN A 38 -6.07 5.83 8.42
N THR A 39 -7.23 5.31 8.83
CA THR A 39 -8.40 6.14 9.12
C THR A 39 -8.32 6.78 10.51
N ILE A 40 -9.08 7.85 10.71
CA ILE A 40 -9.01 8.68 11.93
C ILE A 40 -10.40 8.80 12.58
N THR A 41 -11.46 8.83 11.78
CA THR A 41 -12.82 8.98 12.30
C THR A 41 -13.43 7.63 12.67
N ARG A 42 -14.47 7.65 13.50
CA ARG A 42 -15.25 6.45 13.82
C ARG A 42 -15.82 5.78 12.56
N THR A 43 -16.40 6.57 11.66
CA THR A 43 -16.94 6.06 10.39
C THR A 43 -15.86 5.42 9.53
N GLY A 44 -14.65 6.00 9.51
CA GLY A 44 -13.48 5.44 8.84
C GLY A 44 -13.06 4.09 9.42
N HIS A 45 -12.88 4.02 10.73
CA HIS A 45 -12.52 2.77 11.41
C HIS A 45 -13.59 1.68 11.26
N ASP A 46 -14.87 2.06 11.30
CA ASP A 46 -15.98 1.12 11.09
C ASP A 46 -15.95 0.56 9.67
N PHE A 47 -15.72 1.41 8.67
CA PHE A 47 -15.54 0.98 7.28
C PHE A 47 -14.33 0.04 7.14
N ALA A 48 -13.16 0.40 7.69
CA ALA A 48 -11.95 -0.40 7.61
C ALA A 48 -12.11 -1.78 8.28
N ARG A 49 -12.79 -1.83 9.41
CA ARG A 49 -13.12 -3.07 10.12
C ARG A 49 -14.01 -3.98 9.29
N TYR A 50 -15.16 -3.48 8.81
CA TYR A 50 -16.08 -4.30 8.01
C TYR A 50 -15.46 -4.78 6.70
N MET A 51 -14.64 -3.94 6.06
CA MET A 51 -13.92 -4.33 4.86
C MET A 51 -12.91 -5.46 5.15
N SER A 52 -12.18 -5.36 6.26
CA SER A 52 -11.24 -6.39 6.68
C SER A 52 -11.93 -7.70 7.06
N GLU A 53 -13.05 -7.62 7.80
CA GLU A 53 -13.91 -8.78 8.12
C GLU A 53 -14.37 -9.47 6.83
N TYR A 54 -14.89 -8.71 5.88
CA TYR A 54 -15.39 -9.25 4.61
C TYR A 54 -14.27 -9.91 3.80
N ARG A 55 -13.12 -9.25 3.67
CA ARG A 55 -11.96 -9.78 2.94
C ARG A 55 -11.45 -11.08 3.59
N ASN A 56 -11.35 -11.13 4.92
CA ASN A 56 -10.90 -12.32 5.63
C ASN A 56 -11.85 -13.52 5.45
N LEU A 57 -13.16 -13.27 5.35
CA LEU A 57 -14.16 -14.32 5.16
C LEU A 57 -14.25 -14.83 3.72
N ASN A 58 -14.16 -13.93 2.74
CA ASN A 58 -14.42 -14.25 1.33
C ASN A 58 -13.15 -14.48 0.51
N TYR A 59 -12.03 -13.90 0.92
CA TYR A 59 -10.76 -13.93 0.21
C TYR A 59 -9.59 -14.26 1.16
N PRO A 60 -9.62 -15.38 1.90
CA PRO A 60 -8.55 -15.72 2.84
C PRO A 60 -7.18 -15.90 2.16
N ASP A 61 -7.18 -16.32 0.89
CA ASP A 61 -5.95 -16.56 0.10
C ASP A 61 -5.45 -15.31 -0.63
N SER A 62 -5.95 -14.12 -0.28
CA SER A 62 -5.54 -12.88 -0.95
C SER A 62 -4.15 -12.40 -0.50
N ASP A 63 -3.20 -12.51 -1.41
CA ASP A 63 -1.77 -12.19 -1.32
C ASP A 63 -1.44 -10.72 -1.66
N TYR A 64 -2.38 -9.79 -1.50
CA TYR A 64 -2.17 -8.38 -1.82
C TYR A 64 -2.46 -7.47 -0.62
N ASN A 65 -1.60 -6.46 -0.45
CA ASN A 65 -1.72 -5.50 0.64
C ASN A 65 -2.59 -4.33 0.22
N LEU A 66 -3.42 -3.85 1.15
CA LEU A 66 -4.26 -2.68 0.94
C LEU A 66 -4.00 -1.65 2.02
N THR A 67 -4.00 -0.37 1.64
CA THR A 67 -3.95 0.74 2.58
C THR A 67 -5.23 1.54 2.47
N ILE A 68 -5.93 1.70 3.59
CA ILE A 68 -7.15 2.49 3.68
C ILE A 68 -6.79 3.84 4.29
N GLN A 69 -7.05 4.90 3.53
CA GLN A 69 -6.75 6.27 3.92
C GLN A 69 -8.03 7.08 4.00
N GLU A 70 -8.05 8.04 4.93
CA GLU A 70 -9.19 8.92 5.15
C GLU A 70 -8.78 10.39 5.16
N ARG A 71 -9.67 11.25 4.67
CA ARG A 71 -9.64 12.68 4.88
C ARG A 71 -11.01 13.18 5.35
N PRO A 72 -11.17 13.52 6.63
CA PRO A 72 -12.42 14.06 7.14
C PRO A 72 -12.70 15.45 6.54
N SER A 73 -13.96 15.69 6.16
CA SER A 73 -14.43 16.98 5.65
C SER A 73 -15.80 17.33 6.22
N ALA A 74 -15.91 18.50 6.85
CA ALA A 74 -17.17 18.95 7.44
C ALA A 74 -18.28 19.17 6.40
N ARG A 75 -17.93 19.47 5.14
CA ARG A 75 -18.92 19.78 4.09
C ARG A 75 -19.40 18.56 3.32
N TRP A 76 -18.53 17.58 3.13
CA TRP A 76 -18.76 16.44 2.23
C TRP A 76 -18.76 15.09 2.94
N GLY A 77 -18.50 15.06 4.25
CA GLY A 77 -18.27 13.86 5.02
C GLY A 77 -16.83 13.37 4.91
N ASN A 78 -16.62 12.07 5.04
CA ASN A 78 -15.30 11.47 5.09
C ASN A 78 -14.93 10.95 3.71
N LEU A 79 -13.87 11.49 3.12
CA LEU A 79 -13.32 10.93 1.90
C LEU A 79 -12.46 9.73 2.28
N ILE A 80 -12.86 8.54 1.85
CA ILE A 80 -12.05 7.33 1.99
C ILE A 80 -11.50 6.95 0.62
N TRP A 81 -10.21 6.62 0.57
CA TRP A 81 -9.61 6.02 -0.61
C TRP A 81 -8.68 4.89 -0.20
N ILE A 82 -8.53 3.92 -1.10
CA ILE A 82 -7.80 2.70 -0.85
C ILE A 82 -6.78 2.53 -1.95
N THR A 83 -5.56 2.19 -1.55
CA THR A 83 -4.44 1.96 -2.47
C THR A 83 -3.96 0.52 -2.43
N TYR A 84 -3.59 0.03 -3.61
CA TYR A 84 -2.85 -1.21 -3.84
C TYR A 84 -1.55 -0.83 -4.56
N ASN A 85 -0.39 -1.19 -4.03
CA ASN A 85 0.93 -0.82 -4.58
C ASN A 85 1.02 0.67 -4.98
N ASN A 86 0.66 1.55 -4.04
CA ASN A 86 0.58 3.02 -4.21
C ASN A 86 -0.39 3.52 -5.28
N LYS A 87 -1.16 2.66 -5.95
CA LYS A 87 -2.20 3.02 -6.92
C LYS A 87 -3.57 3.04 -6.26
N THR A 88 -4.34 4.11 -6.46
CA THR A 88 -5.70 4.18 -5.92
C THR A 88 -6.64 3.27 -6.70
N VAL A 89 -7.21 2.28 -6.01
CA VAL A 89 -8.17 1.31 -6.58
C VAL A 89 -9.61 1.67 -6.23
N PHE A 90 -9.84 2.34 -5.11
CA PHE A 90 -11.18 2.75 -4.69
C PHE A 90 -11.15 4.13 -4.05
N ARG A 91 -12.19 4.93 -4.28
CA ARG A 91 -12.34 6.25 -3.69
C ARG A 91 -13.79 6.65 -3.60
N ARG A 92 -14.26 7.03 -2.41
CA ARG A 92 -15.64 7.45 -2.19
C ARG A 92 -15.79 8.39 -1.00
N PHE A 93 -16.78 9.28 -1.08
CA PHE A 93 -17.23 10.06 0.07
C PHE A 93 -18.26 9.27 0.88
N ILE A 94 -18.08 9.23 2.19
CA ILE A 94 -19.00 8.62 3.15
C ILE A 94 -19.59 9.72 4.02
N SER A 95 -20.91 9.85 4.00
CA SER A 95 -21.60 10.80 4.86
C SER A 95 -21.65 10.28 6.30
N PRO A 96 -21.52 11.14 7.33
CA PRO A 96 -21.68 10.72 8.71
C PRO A 96 -23.09 10.16 9.01
N SER A 97 -24.10 10.48 8.20
CA SER A 97 -25.46 9.95 8.34
C SER A 97 -25.66 8.59 7.64
N THR A 98 -24.62 8.01 7.04
CA THR A 98 -24.72 6.71 6.36
C THR A 98 -24.98 5.61 7.39
N ASN A 99 -26.20 5.07 7.40
CA ASN A 99 -26.58 3.98 8.30
C ASN A 99 -26.04 2.59 7.86
N ASN A 100 -25.63 2.45 6.61
CA ASN A 100 -25.24 1.15 6.02
C ASN A 100 -23.74 1.10 5.67
N ILE A 101 -22.87 1.46 6.62
CA ILE A 101 -21.41 1.42 6.42
C ILE A 101 -20.92 0.00 6.12
N ARG A 102 -21.51 -1.02 6.76
CA ARG A 102 -21.17 -2.43 6.50
C ARG A 102 -21.40 -2.79 5.04
N GLN A 103 -22.61 -2.61 4.53
CA GLN A 103 -22.93 -2.93 3.14
C GLN A 103 -21.98 -2.19 2.17
N LEU A 104 -21.70 -0.92 2.45
CA LEU A 104 -20.78 -0.13 1.65
C LEU A 104 -19.35 -0.72 1.65
N ALA A 105 -18.87 -1.20 2.78
CA ALA A 105 -17.58 -1.84 2.91
C ALA A 105 -17.52 -3.19 2.18
N GLU A 106 -18.60 -3.98 2.23
CA GLU A 106 -18.73 -5.25 1.50
C GLU A 106 -18.70 -5.02 -0.01
N GLU A 107 -19.51 -4.09 -0.52
CA GLU A 107 -19.52 -3.70 -1.93
C GLU A 107 -18.15 -3.17 -2.38
N ALA A 108 -17.51 -2.33 -1.57
CA ALA A 108 -16.16 -1.83 -1.85
C ALA A 108 -15.14 -2.98 -1.93
N SER A 109 -15.23 -3.96 -1.02
CA SER A 109 -14.31 -5.10 -1.00
C SER A 109 -14.41 -5.95 -2.26
N GLN A 110 -15.63 -6.20 -2.74
CA GLN A 110 -15.86 -6.93 -4.00
C GLN A 110 -15.24 -6.19 -5.19
N MET A 111 -15.54 -4.89 -5.31
CA MET A 111 -14.99 -4.06 -6.39
C MET A 111 -13.46 -4.00 -6.37
N ILE A 112 -12.86 -3.82 -5.19
CA ILE A 112 -11.40 -3.76 -5.05
C ILE A 112 -10.77 -5.10 -5.42
N HIS A 113 -11.36 -6.22 -4.98
CA HIS A 113 -10.84 -7.55 -5.32
C HIS A 113 -10.80 -7.77 -6.84
N GLU A 114 -11.88 -7.43 -7.54
CA GLU A 114 -11.95 -7.56 -8.99
C GLU A 114 -10.93 -6.64 -9.70
N MET A 115 -10.83 -5.37 -9.26
CA MET A 115 -9.87 -4.42 -9.83
C MET A 115 -8.42 -4.85 -9.61
N VAL A 116 -8.08 -5.37 -8.43
CA VAL A 116 -6.74 -5.88 -8.13
C VAL A 116 -6.43 -7.11 -8.97
N LEU A 117 -7.38 -8.05 -9.11
CA LEU A 117 -7.21 -9.24 -9.95
C LEU A 117 -6.95 -8.84 -11.41
N GLN A 118 -7.72 -7.89 -11.93
CA GLN A 118 -7.52 -7.38 -13.29
C GLN A 118 -6.15 -6.73 -13.48
N GLU A 119 -5.68 -5.94 -12.50
CA GLU A 119 -4.35 -5.31 -12.54
C GLU A 119 -3.23 -6.37 -12.47
N LYS A 120 -3.38 -7.41 -11.63
CA LYS A 120 -2.43 -8.53 -11.57
C LYS A 120 -2.33 -9.26 -12.90
N VAL A 121 -3.47 -9.55 -13.51
CA VAL A 121 -3.51 -10.19 -14.84
C VAL A 121 -2.82 -9.31 -15.88
N ARG A 122 -3.11 -8.00 -15.89
CA ARG A 122 -2.44 -7.05 -16.80
C ARG A 122 -0.93 -6.98 -16.56
N ALA A 123 -0.48 -6.96 -15.31
CA ALA A 123 0.93 -6.92 -14.96
C ALA A 123 1.65 -8.18 -15.47
N ALA A 124 1.08 -9.37 -15.24
CA ALA A 124 1.62 -10.64 -15.73
C ALA A 124 1.74 -10.68 -17.26
N PHE A 125 0.77 -10.12 -17.98
CA PHE A 125 0.87 -10.03 -19.45
C PHE A 125 1.94 -9.03 -19.91
N THR A 126 2.06 -7.88 -19.25
CA THR A 126 3.01 -6.81 -19.65
C THR A 126 4.46 -7.25 -19.45
N ASP A 127 4.74 -7.96 -18.35
CA ASP A 127 6.07 -8.50 -18.04
C ASP A 127 6.56 -9.49 -19.12
N HIS A 128 5.67 -10.33 -19.64
CA HIS A 128 6.00 -11.24 -20.75
C HIS A 128 6.29 -10.55 -22.10
N PHE A 129 5.81 -9.32 -22.32
CA PHE A 129 6.03 -8.61 -23.59
C PHE A 129 7.39 -7.90 -23.67
N ASP A 130 8.07 -7.67 -22.54
CA ASP A 130 9.35 -6.93 -22.51
C ASP A 130 10.58 -7.81 -22.83
N LEU A 131 10.39 -9.11 -23.05
CA LEU A 131 11.45 -10.07 -23.44
C LEU A 131 11.68 -10.15 -24.96
N GLY A 132 11.22 -9.15 -25.71
CA GLY A 132 11.07 -9.27 -27.17
C GLY A 132 11.43 -8.03 -27.97
N LYS A 133 12.49 -7.30 -27.61
CA LYS A 133 13.17 -6.37 -28.53
C LYS A 133 14.47 -5.83 -27.92
N ASP A 134 15.55 -6.59 -28.06
CA ASP A 134 16.91 -6.06 -28.25
C ASP A 134 17.81 -7.22 -28.70
N GLU A 135 17.52 -7.72 -29.90
CA GLU A 135 18.57 -8.29 -30.74
C GLU A 135 18.57 -7.51 -32.06
N LEU A 136 19.63 -6.74 -32.30
CA LEU A 136 20.44 -6.66 -33.52
C LEU A 136 21.67 -5.75 -33.29
#